data_AF-A0A674ACN7-F1
#
_entry.id   AF-A0A674ACN7-F1
#
_cell.length_a   1.000
_cell.length_b   1.000
_cell.length_c   1.000
_cell.angle_alpha   90.00
_cell.angle_beta   90.00
_cell.angle_gamma   90.00
#
_symmetry.space_group_name_H-M   'P 1'
#
loop_
_entity.id
_entity.type
_entity.pdbx_description
1 polymer ?
#
loop_
_entity_poly.entity_id
_entity_poly.type
_entity_poly.pdbx_seq_one_letter_code
_entity_poly.pdbx_strand_id
1 'polypeptide(L)'
;MDNQITPFLGEISIASYNCNGLADNKKWQSVFPWLKEKEYNIYWGEIYLSHGERNSKGVMILIKGHFDPNVQIVQTDHQGRWIISNMLLDNKQIRLINLYGPNNDDPTTLDSIIMVEPFNTFLNTSMDRKGNHTTNYHPQALKEIMDVLELVDIWRLKYPDLVRYTWRRLNQASRLDYFLMSFSLAPKV
;
A
#
# COMPACT_ATOMS: atom_id res chain seq x y z
N MET A 1 -8.82 -9.20 -4.65
CA MET A 1 -8.70 -10.00 -3.41
C MET A 1 -7.92 -9.14 -2.47
N ASP A 2 -8.51 -8.79 -1.33
CA ASP A 2 -7.92 -7.86 -0.36
C ASP A 2 -6.61 -8.43 0.18
N ASN A 3 -5.57 -7.61 0.19
CA ASN A 3 -4.37 -7.90 0.97
C ASN A 3 -4.65 -7.53 2.42
N GLN A 4 -5.06 -8.52 3.20
CA GLN A 4 -5.33 -8.35 4.61
C GLN A 4 -4.04 -8.58 5.39
N ILE A 5 -3.35 -7.51 5.75
CA ILE A 5 -2.26 -7.54 6.72
C ILE A 5 -2.62 -6.55 7.81
N THR A 6 -2.90 -7.09 8.99
CA THR A 6 -3.13 -6.34 10.22
C THR A 6 -1.81 -6.27 10.99
N PRO A 7 -1.04 -5.16 10.91
CA PRO A 7 0.12 -4.96 11.77
C PRO A 7 -0.27 -4.53 13.19
N PHE A 8 0.01 -5.36 14.20
CA PHE A 8 -0.43 -5.16 15.59
C PHE A 8 0.48 -4.25 16.45
N LEU A 9 0.71 -3.01 16.03
CA LEU A 9 1.23 -1.98 16.93
C LEU A 9 0.05 -1.29 17.64
N GLY A 10 -0.34 -1.77 18.84
CA GLY A 10 -1.36 -1.14 19.69
C GLY A 10 -2.70 -0.88 18.98
N GLU A 11 -3.59 -1.87 18.90
CA GLU A 11 -4.94 -1.79 18.30
C GLU A 11 -5.12 -0.94 17.02
N ILE A 12 -4.07 -0.79 16.19
CA ILE A 12 -4.21 -0.26 14.83
C ILE A 12 -4.31 -1.42 13.85
N SER A 13 -5.26 -1.30 12.94
CA SER A 13 -5.44 -2.16 11.80
C SER A 13 -5.57 -1.30 10.54
N ILE A 14 -4.81 -1.67 9.51
CA ILE A 14 -4.68 -0.91 8.25
C ILE A 14 -5.06 -1.82 7.10
N ALA A 15 -5.79 -1.30 6.11
CA ALA A 15 -6.14 -2.03 4.89
C ALA A 15 -5.81 -1.21 3.64
N SER A 16 -5.46 -1.89 2.55
CA SER A 16 -5.18 -1.27 1.24
C SER A 16 -6.03 -1.84 0.12
N TYR A 17 -6.38 -0.95 -0.82
CA TYR A 17 -7.31 -1.28 -1.89
C TYR A 17 -7.14 -0.38 -3.12
N ASN A 18 -6.60 -0.97 -4.19
CA ASN A 18 -6.57 -0.33 -5.49
C ASN A 18 -7.97 -0.28 -6.11
N CYS A 19 -8.53 0.92 -6.16
CA CYS A 19 -9.88 1.14 -6.67
C CYS A 19 -9.97 1.10 -8.20
N ASN A 20 -8.89 1.10 -8.98
CA ASN A 20 -8.91 1.22 -10.45
C ASN A 20 -9.74 2.43 -10.94
N GLY A 21 -9.55 3.59 -10.31
CA GLY A 21 -10.27 4.84 -10.60
C GLY A 21 -11.61 4.98 -9.88
N LEU A 22 -11.89 6.18 -9.40
CA LEU A 22 -13.09 6.53 -8.60
C LEU A 22 -13.96 7.64 -9.24
N ALA A 23 -13.70 7.98 -10.51
CA ALA A 23 -14.44 9.03 -11.21
C ALA A 23 -15.91 8.69 -11.50
N ASP A 24 -16.25 7.39 -11.57
CA ASP A 24 -17.62 6.93 -11.73
C ASP A 24 -18.38 7.02 -10.40
N ASN A 25 -19.45 7.81 -10.36
CA ASN A 25 -20.26 8.02 -9.16
C ASN A 25 -20.89 6.72 -8.62
N LYS A 26 -21.29 5.77 -9.47
CA LYS A 26 -21.86 4.49 -9.01
C LYS A 26 -20.78 3.66 -8.32
N LYS A 27 -19.56 3.70 -8.86
CA LYS A 27 -18.40 3.03 -8.24
C LYS A 27 -18.00 3.69 -6.94
N TRP A 28 -18.01 5.02 -6.89
CA TRP A 28 -17.78 5.75 -5.65
C TRP A 28 -18.81 5.36 -4.57
N GLN A 29 -20.10 5.30 -4.95
CA GLN A 29 -21.19 4.89 -4.07
C GLN A 29 -21.15 3.41 -3.66
N SER A 30 -20.37 2.55 -4.33
CA SER A 30 -20.20 1.16 -3.90
C SER A 30 -18.96 0.98 -3.03
N VAL A 31 -17.84 1.63 -3.37
CA VAL A 31 -16.57 1.46 -2.66
C VAL A 31 -16.62 2.02 -1.24
N PHE A 32 -17.15 3.23 -1.04
CA PHE A 32 -17.12 3.86 0.28
C PHE A 32 -18.01 3.16 1.31
N PRO A 33 -19.26 2.76 1.01
CA PRO A 33 -20.05 1.96 1.94
C PRO A 33 -19.37 0.62 2.26
N TRP A 34 -18.82 -0.06 1.26
CA TRP A 34 -18.08 -1.31 1.47
C TRP A 34 -16.86 -1.14 2.37
N LEU A 35 -16.12 -0.03 2.26
CA LEU A 35 -15.01 0.30 3.16
C LEU A 35 -15.48 0.59 4.60
N LYS A 36 -16.63 1.26 4.76
CA LYS A 36 -17.21 1.56 6.08
C LYS A 36 -17.65 0.32 6.86
N GLU A 37 -18.07 -0.74 6.16
CA GLU A 37 -18.48 -2.01 6.76
C GLU A 37 -17.33 -2.83 7.34
N LYS A 38 -16.08 -2.45 7.06
CA LYS A 38 -14.92 -3.18 7.53
C LYS A 38 -14.56 -2.76 8.98
N GLU A 39 -13.77 -3.59 9.65
CA GLU A 39 -13.38 -3.37 11.07
C GLU A 39 -12.00 -2.71 11.29
N TYR A 40 -11.23 -2.46 10.23
CA TYR A 40 -9.98 -1.71 10.28
C TYR A 40 -10.10 -0.28 10.83
N ASN A 41 -9.04 0.21 11.50
CA ASN A 41 -8.93 1.58 12.02
C ASN A 41 -8.59 2.59 10.91
N ILE A 42 -7.77 2.14 9.96
CA ILE A 42 -7.29 2.94 8.83
C ILE A 42 -7.60 2.21 7.52
N TYR A 43 -8.46 2.83 6.74
CA TYR A 43 -8.65 2.65 5.31
C TYR A 43 -7.90 3.76 4.56
N TRP A 44 -8.25 4.06 3.30
CA TRP A 44 -7.84 5.29 2.55
C TRP A 44 -8.97 6.41 2.29
N GLY A 45 -8.93 7.75 2.73
CA GLY A 45 -9.76 8.98 3.31
C GLY A 45 -9.67 9.72 4.80
N GLU A 46 -10.54 10.62 5.27
CA GLU A 46 -10.05 12.03 5.37
C GLU A 46 -9.25 12.31 4.12
N ILE A 47 -9.91 13.02 3.23
CA ILE A 47 -9.61 12.92 1.82
C ILE A 47 -8.35 13.75 1.55
N TYR A 48 -7.21 13.14 1.80
CA TYR A 48 -5.91 13.68 1.47
C TYR A 48 -5.52 13.12 0.13
N LEU A 49 -5.77 13.94 -0.89
CA LEU A 49 -5.56 13.57 -2.27
C LEU A 49 -4.18 14.02 -2.70
N SER A 50 -3.46 13.11 -3.30
CA SER A 50 -2.42 13.46 -4.27
C SER A 50 -3.00 13.09 -5.63
N HIS A 51 -3.16 14.08 -6.52
CA HIS A 51 -3.66 13.87 -7.88
C HIS A 51 -2.80 14.62 -8.90
N GLY A 52 -2.57 14.02 -10.06
CA GLY A 52 -1.98 14.72 -11.21
C GLY A 52 -3.03 15.44 -12.04
N GLU A 53 -2.61 16.11 -13.12
CA GLU A 53 -3.50 16.86 -14.02
C GLU A 53 -4.45 16.01 -14.86
N ARG A 54 -4.24 14.69 -14.93
CA ARG A 54 -5.04 13.74 -15.74
C ARG A 54 -5.59 12.62 -14.88
N ASN A 55 -6.76 12.08 -15.26
CA ASN A 55 -7.45 10.89 -14.69
C ASN A 55 -6.65 9.58 -14.85
N SER A 56 -5.40 9.56 -14.43
CA SER A 56 -4.46 8.44 -14.64
C SER A 56 -3.81 7.95 -13.36
N LYS A 57 -3.85 8.77 -12.28
CA LYS A 57 -3.18 8.53 -11.01
C LYS A 57 -3.95 9.21 -9.88
N GLY A 58 -3.82 8.67 -8.67
CA GLY A 58 -4.33 9.31 -7.46
C GLY A 58 -4.29 8.35 -6.27
N VAL A 59 -3.85 8.88 -5.12
CA VAL A 59 -3.81 8.16 -3.83
C VAL A 59 -4.55 8.94 -2.75
N MET A 60 -5.00 8.23 -1.71
CA MET A 60 -5.86 8.72 -0.61
C MET A 60 -5.54 7.91 0.68
N ILE A 61 -5.73 8.41 1.93
CA ILE A 61 -5.53 7.77 3.31
C ILE A 61 -6.77 8.05 4.20
N LEU A 62 -7.53 7.04 4.82
CA LEU A 62 -8.97 6.84 5.43
C LEU A 62 -8.81 6.56 6.88
N ILE A 63 -8.78 7.61 7.65
CA ILE A 63 -8.87 7.55 9.08
C ILE A 63 -10.35 7.42 9.44
N LYS A 64 -10.69 6.34 10.15
CA LYS A 64 -12.04 6.13 10.69
C LYS A 64 -12.29 7.19 11.76
N GLY A 65 -13.43 7.88 11.73
CA GLY A 65 -13.66 9.09 12.54
C GLY A 65 -13.58 8.94 14.07
N HIS A 66 -13.56 7.71 14.61
CA HIS A 66 -13.34 7.46 16.05
C HIS A 66 -11.88 7.15 16.41
N PHE A 67 -11.00 7.13 15.41
CA PHE A 67 -9.57 6.93 15.55
C PHE A 67 -8.90 8.29 15.32
N ASP A 68 -8.37 8.89 16.38
CA ASP A 68 -7.72 10.21 16.34
C ASP A 68 -6.24 10.11 16.73
N PRO A 69 -5.35 9.68 15.82
CA PRO A 69 -3.93 9.56 16.10
C PRO A 69 -3.17 10.87 15.85
N ASN A 70 -3.81 12.05 15.96
CA ASN A 70 -3.21 13.35 15.63
C ASN A 70 -2.49 13.33 14.27
N VAL A 71 -3.26 13.11 13.20
CA VAL A 71 -2.72 12.97 11.85
C VAL A 71 -2.25 14.32 11.31
N GLN A 72 -1.04 14.33 10.77
CA GLN A 72 -0.48 15.46 10.04
C GLN A 72 -0.06 14.97 8.65
N ILE A 73 -0.68 15.51 7.59
CA ILE A 73 -0.15 15.31 6.24
C ILE A 73 1.12 16.13 6.09
N VAL A 74 2.18 15.44 5.71
CA VAL A 74 3.52 16.01 5.63
C VAL A 74 3.80 16.43 4.19
N GLN A 75 3.41 15.58 3.23
CA GLN A 75 3.81 15.78 1.85
C GLN A 75 2.89 15.03 0.88
N THR A 76 2.67 15.62 -0.29
CA THR A 76 1.96 15.01 -1.41
C THR A 76 2.80 15.09 -2.67
N ASP A 77 2.62 14.12 -3.57
CA ASP A 77 3.24 14.13 -4.89
C ASP A 77 2.46 15.03 -5.87
N HIS A 78 3.16 15.78 -6.70
CA HIS A 78 2.55 16.56 -7.77
C HIS A 78 1.97 15.65 -8.88
N GLN A 79 2.49 14.43 -9.07
CA GLN A 79 1.95 13.50 -10.07
C GLN A 79 0.82 12.60 -9.54
N GLY A 80 0.44 12.71 -8.27
CA GLY A 80 -0.62 11.86 -7.73
C GLY A 80 -0.18 10.46 -7.28
N ARG A 81 1.12 10.20 -7.13
CA ARG A 81 1.65 8.85 -6.88
C ARG A 81 1.85 8.54 -5.41
N TRP A 82 2.07 9.52 -4.55
CA TRP A 82 2.27 9.22 -3.15
C TRP A 82 1.75 10.32 -2.22
N ILE A 83 1.46 9.91 -1.01
CA ILE A 83 1.14 10.79 0.11
C ILE A 83 1.86 10.28 1.35
N ILE A 84 2.47 11.21 2.10
CA ILE A 84 3.17 10.95 3.35
C ILE A 84 2.39 11.61 4.49
N SER A 85 2.10 10.82 5.51
CA SER A 85 1.41 11.23 6.72
C SER A 85 2.24 10.85 7.94
N ASN A 86 2.39 11.77 8.89
CA ASN A 86 2.86 11.46 10.23
C ASN A 86 1.66 11.36 11.16
N MET A 87 1.70 10.41 12.08
CA MET A 87 0.70 10.26 13.14
C MET A 87 1.39 9.97 14.47
N LEU A 88 0.75 10.36 15.56
CA LEU A 88 1.19 10.09 16.92
C LEU A 88 0.24 9.08 17.56
N LEU A 89 0.73 7.85 17.72
CA LEU A 89 -0.01 6.79 18.42
C LEU A 89 0.76 6.37 19.66
N ASP A 90 0.12 6.35 20.83
CA ASP A 90 0.74 5.91 22.09
C ASP A 90 2.10 6.57 22.35
N ASN A 91 2.19 7.89 22.10
CA ASN A 91 3.42 8.69 22.17
C ASN A 91 4.55 8.24 21.23
N LYS A 92 4.24 7.42 20.21
CA LYS A 92 5.16 7.00 19.16
C LYS A 92 4.79 7.68 17.85
N GLN A 93 5.80 8.27 17.23
CA GLN A 93 5.64 8.81 15.89
C GLN A 93 5.65 7.67 14.88
N ILE A 94 4.59 7.58 14.09
CA ILE A 94 4.45 6.65 12.98
C ILE A 94 4.39 7.47 11.70
N ARG A 95 5.20 7.09 10.71
CA ARG A 95 5.09 7.61 9.36
C ARG A 95 4.36 6.59 8.51
N LEU A 96 3.34 7.03 7.77
CA LEU A 96 2.61 6.25 6.80
C LEU A 96 2.84 6.87 5.42
N ILE A 97 3.15 6.01 4.46
CA ILE A 97 3.32 6.40 3.06
C ILE A 97 2.33 5.58 2.25
N ASN A 98 1.48 6.22 1.44
CA ASN A 98 0.83 5.57 0.30
C ASN A 98 1.72 5.78 -0.92
N LEU A 99 2.06 4.74 -1.68
CA LEU A 99 2.91 4.87 -2.86
C LEU A 99 2.39 4.05 -4.04
N TYR A 100 1.65 4.69 -4.94
CA TYR A 100 1.27 4.20 -6.25
C TYR A 100 2.43 4.32 -7.27
N GLY A 101 3.23 3.25 -7.31
CA GLY A 101 4.42 3.17 -8.12
C GLY A 101 4.18 3.26 -9.64
N PRO A 102 5.21 3.65 -10.41
CA PRO A 102 5.15 3.62 -11.86
C PRO A 102 4.96 2.20 -12.44
N ASN A 103 4.53 2.12 -13.70
CA ASN A 103 4.58 0.87 -14.48
C ASN A 103 6.01 0.56 -15.00
N ASN A 104 6.97 1.42 -14.66
CA ASN A 104 8.35 1.38 -15.06
C ASN A 104 9.21 1.36 -13.78
N ASP A 105 10.32 0.62 -13.80
CA ASP A 105 11.21 0.41 -12.66
C ASP A 105 12.04 1.67 -12.33
N ASP A 106 11.38 2.74 -11.90
CA ASP A 106 12.01 4.01 -11.52
C ASP A 106 12.04 4.14 -9.98
N PRO A 107 13.20 3.97 -9.32
CA PRO A 107 13.35 4.08 -7.88
C PRO A 107 13.40 5.55 -7.46
N THR A 108 12.26 6.14 -7.11
CA THR A 108 12.28 7.38 -6.31
C THR A 108 12.39 7.03 -4.82
N THR A 109 13.44 7.52 -4.19
CA THR A 109 13.81 7.33 -2.78
C THR A 109 12.83 7.97 -1.80
N LEU A 110 12.48 7.27 -0.72
CA LEU A 110 11.64 7.76 0.38
C LEU A 110 12.20 7.24 1.72
N ASP A 111 12.28 8.06 2.77
CA ASP A 111 12.79 7.63 4.08
C ASP A 111 11.68 7.37 5.12
N SER A 112 11.78 6.24 5.83
CA SER A 112 11.02 5.78 7.02
C SER A 112 9.61 5.20 6.80
N ILE A 113 9.36 4.01 7.38
CA ILE A 113 8.11 3.21 7.47
C ILE A 113 7.16 3.38 6.27
N ILE A 114 7.26 2.45 5.32
CA ILE A 114 6.62 2.61 4.01
C ILE A 114 5.58 1.52 3.76
N MET A 115 4.30 1.88 3.63
CA MET A 115 3.29 0.97 3.09
C MET A 115 3.21 1.13 1.56
N VAL A 116 3.93 0.29 0.81
CA VAL A 116 4.05 0.43 -0.64
C VAL A 116 2.96 -0.34 -1.40
N GLU A 117 2.06 0.35 -2.11
CA GLU A 117 1.18 -0.22 -3.14
C GLU A 117 1.10 0.67 -4.40
N PRO A 118 1.52 0.25 -5.62
CA PRO A 118 2.47 -0.80 -6.01
C PRO A 118 3.51 -0.32 -7.06
N PHE A 119 4.75 -0.82 -7.03
CA PHE A 119 5.72 -0.70 -8.15
C PHE A 119 5.36 -1.56 -9.38
N ASN A 120 4.11 -2.00 -9.53
CA ASN A 120 3.67 -2.96 -10.57
C ASN A 120 4.63 -4.16 -10.76
N THR A 121 5.27 -4.58 -9.67
CA THR A 121 6.35 -5.57 -9.69
C THR A 121 6.14 -6.64 -8.62
N PHE A 122 6.82 -7.79 -8.78
CA PHE A 122 6.69 -8.96 -7.91
C PHE A 122 8.02 -9.26 -7.20
N LEU A 123 8.01 -9.51 -5.89
CA LEU A 123 9.26 -9.76 -5.13
C LEU A 123 9.83 -11.16 -5.37
N ASN A 124 8.97 -12.19 -5.46
CA ASN A 124 9.38 -13.57 -5.68
C ASN A 124 8.68 -14.17 -6.91
N THR A 125 9.43 -14.45 -7.98
CA THR A 125 8.87 -15.00 -9.23
C THR A 125 8.10 -16.31 -9.04
N SER A 126 8.56 -17.20 -8.16
CA SER A 126 7.95 -18.52 -7.95
C SER A 126 6.66 -18.46 -7.11
N MET A 127 6.55 -17.49 -6.21
CA MET A 127 5.46 -17.40 -5.22
C MET A 127 4.45 -16.29 -5.54
N ASP A 128 4.91 -15.24 -6.21
CA ASP A 128 4.15 -14.02 -6.46
C ASP A 128 3.72 -13.88 -7.92
N ARG A 129 3.97 -14.88 -8.77
CA ARG A 129 3.47 -14.94 -10.16
C ARG A 129 2.93 -16.31 -10.55
N LYS A 130 1.97 -16.28 -11.48
CA LYS A 130 1.43 -17.47 -12.16
C LYS A 130 1.13 -17.16 -13.61
N GLY A 131 1.48 -18.09 -14.49
CA GLY A 131 1.14 -18.07 -15.92
C GLY A 131 2.29 -17.61 -16.80
N ASN A 132 2.07 -17.64 -18.11
CA ASN A 132 3.07 -17.23 -19.10
C ASN A 132 3.04 -15.71 -19.24
N HIS A 133 3.91 -15.03 -18.51
CA HIS A 133 4.08 -13.60 -18.65
C HIS A 133 5.22 -13.29 -19.62
N THR A 134 4.95 -12.37 -20.56
CA THR A 134 5.95 -11.89 -21.52
C THR A 134 6.72 -10.67 -21.01
N THR A 135 6.18 -9.98 -20.00
CA THR A 135 6.78 -8.80 -19.38
C THR A 135 7.60 -9.16 -18.13
N ASN A 136 8.89 -8.80 -18.17
CA ASN A 136 9.79 -8.78 -17.03
C ASN A 136 9.70 -7.41 -16.36
N TYR A 137 8.82 -7.28 -15.38
CA TYR A 137 8.94 -6.19 -14.41
C TYR A 137 10.05 -6.59 -13.44
N HIS A 138 11.13 -5.80 -13.35
CA HIS A 138 12.28 -6.13 -12.53
C HIS A 138 12.08 -5.55 -11.12
N PRO A 139 12.00 -6.37 -10.06
CA PRO A 139 11.80 -5.86 -8.70
C PRO A 139 13.04 -5.17 -8.12
N GLN A 140 14.05 -4.83 -8.93
CA GLN A 140 15.35 -4.36 -8.48
C GLN A 140 15.22 -3.04 -7.71
N ALA A 141 14.51 -2.06 -8.27
CA ALA A 141 14.20 -0.79 -7.62
C ALA A 141 13.52 -0.99 -6.26
N LEU A 142 12.52 -1.88 -6.19
CA LEU A 142 11.81 -2.18 -4.94
C LEU A 142 12.73 -2.85 -3.92
N LYS A 143 13.56 -3.80 -4.35
CA LYS A 143 14.53 -4.48 -3.48
C LYS A 143 15.58 -3.52 -2.94
N GLU A 144 16.08 -2.60 -3.77
CA GLU A 144 17.04 -1.57 -3.37
C GLU A 144 16.41 -0.63 -2.33
N ILE A 145 15.18 -0.16 -2.55
CA ILE A 145 14.44 0.64 -1.56
C ILE A 145 14.25 -0.14 -0.26
N MET A 146 13.89 -1.42 -0.34
CA MET A 146 13.74 -2.27 0.84
C MET A 146 15.05 -2.44 1.61
N ASP A 147 16.17 -2.60 0.91
CA ASP A 147 17.50 -2.77 1.51
C ASP A 147 17.98 -1.47 2.18
N VAL A 148 17.94 -0.34 1.44
CA VAL A 148 18.39 0.98 1.92
C VAL A 148 17.62 1.43 3.18
N LEU A 149 16.34 1.07 3.26
CA LEU A 149 15.43 1.53 4.32
C LEU A 149 15.14 0.46 5.36
N GLU A 150 15.82 -0.67 5.27
CA GLU A 150 15.64 -1.84 6.14
C GLU A 150 14.16 -2.26 6.25
N LEU A 151 13.45 -2.32 5.13
CA LEU A 151 12.05 -2.70 5.07
C LEU A 151 11.90 -4.20 4.81
N VAL A 152 10.86 -4.77 5.41
CA VAL A 152 10.45 -6.15 5.21
C VAL A 152 9.01 -6.25 4.74
N ASP A 153 8.75 -7.24 3.89
CA ASP A 153 7.40 -7.61 3.46
C ASP A 153 6.70 -8.41 4.55
N ILE A 154 5.80 -7.74 5.27
CA ILE A 154 5.08 -8.31 6.41
C ILE A 154 4.18 -9.48 6.00
N TRP A 155 3.60 -9.45 4.78
CA TRP A 155 2.78 -10.57 4.29
C TRP A 155 3.61 -11.85 4.25
N ARG A 156 4.81 -11.74 3.67
CA ARG A 156 5.68 -12.87 3.41
C ARG A 156 6.35 -13.36 4.70
N LEU A 157 6.62 -12.47 5.65
CA LEU A 157 7.05 -12.86 6.99
C LEU A 157 5.99 -13.70 7.72
N LYS A 158 4.71 -13.30 7.65
CA LYS A 158 3.62 -14.01 8.32
C LYS A 158 3.20 -15.30 7.60
N TYR A 159 3.30 -15.32 6.28
CA TYR A 159 2.87 -16.43 5.43
C TYR A 159 3.97 -16.82 4.42
N PRO A 160 5.09 -17.40 4.89
CA PRO A 160 6.28 -17.64 4.06
C PRO A 160 5.97 -18.49 2.83
N ASP A 161 5.19 -19.56 3.02
CA ASP A 161 4.92 -20.55 1.96
C ASP A 161 3.55 -20.37 1.29
N LEU A 162 2.77 -19.37 1.72
CA LEU A 162 1.44 -19.18 1.16
C LEU A 162 1.52 -18.45 -0.19
N VAL A 163 0.98 -19.08 -1.22
CA VAL A 163 0.81 -18.49 -2.55
C VAL A 163 -0.52 -17.75 -2.61
N ARG A 164 -0.47 -16.41 -2.68
CA ARG A 164 -1.65 -15.55 -2.84
C ARG A 164 -1.33 -14.43 -3.83
N TYR A 165 -2.35 -14.01 -4.59
CA TYR A 165 -2.25 -12.99 -5.63
C TYR A 165 -3.27 -11.89 -5.37
N THR A 166 -2.92 -10.65 -5.71
CA THR A 166 -3.81 -9.49 -5.60
C THR A 166 -4.34 -9.02 -6.94
N TRP A 167 -3.58 -9.31 -8.01
CA TRP A 167 -3.95 -9.03 -9.38
C TRP A 167 -4.15 -10.32 -10.18
N ARG A 168 -5.17 -10.34 -11.03
CA ARG A 168 -5.48 -11.46 -11.93
C ARG A 168 -6.02 -10.96 -13.26
N ARG A 169 -5.59 -11.57 -14.36
CA ARG A 169 -6.17 -11.37 -15.69
C ARG A 169 -6.00 -12.64 -16.52
N LEU A 170 -7.11 -13.19 -17.02
CA LEU A 170 -7.10 -14.44 -17.79
C LEU A 170 -6.36 -15.56 -17.03
N ASN A 171 -5.32 -16.12 -17.63
CA ASN A 171 -4.48 -17.19 -17.07
C ASN A 171 -3.26 -16.66 -16.30
N GLN A 172 -3.20 -15.36 -16.02
CA GLN A 172 -2.11 -14.70 -15.32
C GLN A 172 -2.56 -14.19 -13.95
N ALA A 173 -1.68 -14.31 -12.96
CA ALA A 173 -1.89 -13.73 -11.64
C ALA A 173 -0.57 -13.24 -11.05
N SER A 174 -0.61 -12.15 -10.31
CA SER A 174 0.55 -11.59 -9.62
C SER A 174 0.16 -11.05 -8.24
N ARG A 175 1.08 -11.11 -7.27
CA ARG A 175 1.00 -10.31 -6.05
C ARG A 175 1.76 -9.01 -6.31
N LEU A 176 1.02 -7.91 -6.41
CA LEU A 176 1.58 -6.59 -6.76
C LEU A 176 1.48 -5.60 -5.60
N ASP A 177 0.69 -5.93 -4.60
CA ASP A 177 0.33 -5.08 -3.49
C ASP A 177 1.09 -5.56 -2.24
N TYR A 178 1.69 -4.63 -1.48
CA TYR A 178 2.57 -4.95 -0.36
C TYR A 178 2.30 -4.09 0.88
N PHE A 179 2.52 -4.70 2.04
CA PHE A 179 2.71 -3.96 3.28
C PHE A 179 4.18 -4.13 3.67
N LEU A 180 4.97 -3.10 3.38
CA LEU A 180 6.34 -3.05 3.84
C LEU A 180 6.38 -2.32 5.19
N MET A 181 7.37 -2.67 6.00
CA MET A 181 7.53 -2.09 7.33
C MET A 181 9.00 -2.13 7.71
N SER A 182 9.49 -1.14 8.44
CA SER A 182 10.84 -1.17 8.99
C SER A 182 11.04 -2.44 9.82
N PHE A 183 12.16 -3.11 9.60
CA PHE A 183 12.52 -4.37 10.25
C PHE A 183 12.42 -4.29 11.78
N SER A 184 12.80 -3.14 12.36
CA SER A 184 12.71 -2.85 13.79
C SER A 184 11.28 -2.85 14.37
N LEU A 185 10.26 -2.70 13.51
CA LEU A 185 8.85 -2.73 13.89
C LEU A 185 8.17 -4.07 13.59
N ALA A 186 8.76 -4.90 12.73
CA ALA A 186 8.20 -6.19 12.33
C ALA A 186 7.90 -7.15 13.51
N PRO A 187 8.69 -7.21 14.61
CA PRO A 187 8.35 -8.04 15.77
C PRO A 187 7.07 -7.64 16.51
N LYS A 188 6.47 -6.49 16.16
CA LYS A 188 5.24 -5.97 16.76
C LYS A 188 4.01 -6.28 15.90
N VAL A 189 4.09 -7.25 14.99
CA VAL A 189 3.02 -7.60 14.03
C VAL A 189 2.62 -9.06 14.17
#